data_AF-A0A2G9QG27-F1
#
_entry.id   AF-A0A2G9QG27-F1
#
_cell.length_a   1.000
_cell.length_b   1.000
_cell.length_c   1.000
_cell.angle_alpha   90.00
_cell.angle_beta   90.00
_cell.angle_gamma   90.00
#
_symmetry.space_group_name_H-M   'P 1'
#
loop_
_entity.id
_entity.type
_entity.pdbx_description
1 polymer ?
#
loop_
_entity_poly.entity_id
_entity_poly.type
_entity_poly.pdbx_seq_one_letter_code
_entity_poly.pdbx_strand_id
1 'polypeptide(L)'
;VHRSTSGANDLDGLVQELHRQESSKAKMEIGDVIRVRGYIKVFRMQREVVASIFYAEKGCHFLHILNCVQQDFGSCINEAILQRVINALEQNSDIVSTMEKYYTAF
;
A
#
# COMPACT_ATOMS: atom_id res chain seq x y z
N VAL A 1 45.66 -23.23 7.19
CA VAL A 1 44.43 -23.79 6.57
C VAL A 1 43.27 -22.89 7.01
N HIS A 2 42.95 -21.88 6.20
CA HIS A 2 41.83 -20.98 6.47
C HIS A 2 40.60 -21.55 5.75
N ARG A 3 39.65 -22.12 6.50
CA ARG A 3 38.39 -22.63 5.96
C ARG A 3 37.35 -21.51 6.05
N SER A 4 37.13 -20.85 4.92
CA SER A 4 36.03 -19.92 4.70
C SER A 4 34.78 -20.71 4.37
N THR A 5 33.77 -20.71 5.22
CA THR A 5 32.40 -21.18 4.90
C THR A 5 31.44 -20.55 5.91
N SER A 6 30.47 -19.75 5.44
CA SER A 6 29.12 -19.54 6.03
C SER A 6 28.41 -18.35 5.37
N GLY A 7 28.21 -18.40 4.04
CA GLY A 7 27.44 -17.38 3.31
C GLY A 7 26.24 -17.92 2.53
N ALA A 8 26.22 -19.22 2.21
CA ALA A 8 25.20 -19.82 1.35
C ALA A 8 23.91 -20.23 2.08
N ASN A 9 24.00 -20.59 3.37
CA ASN A 9 22.86 -21.08 4.16
C ASN A 9 21.86 -19.98 4.56
N ASP A 10 22.29 -18.72 4.52
CA ASP A 10 21.46 -17.56 4.89
C ASP A 10 20.61 -17.07 3.70
N LEU A 11 21.17 -17.14 2.49
CA LEU A 11 20.48 -16.70 1.26
C LEU A 11 19.30 -17.60 0.90
N ASP A 12 19.47 -18.92 1.02
CA ASP A 12 18.40 -19.89 0.74
C ASP A 12 17.23 -19.73 1.72
N GLY A 13 17.54 -19.47 3.01
CA GLY A 13 16.54 -19.16 4.02
C GLY A 13 15.81 -17.85 3.72
N LEU A 14 16.53 -16.81 3.28
CA LEU A 14 15.96 -15.53 2.88
C LEU A 14 15.04 -15.67 1.65
N VAL A 15 15.44 -16.48 0.66
CA VAL A 15 14.66 -16.74 -0.56
C VAL A 15 13.38 -17.52 -0.25
N GLN A 16 13.45 -18.50 0.66
CA GLN A 16 12.26 -19.23 1.12
C GLN A 16 11.29 -18.31 1.88
N GLU A 17 11.82 -17.43 2.73
CA GLU A 17 11.02 -16.45 3.47
C GLU A 17 10.36 -15.43 2.52
N LEU A 18 11.07 -14.96 1.50
CA LEU A 18 10.51 -14.08 0.47
C LEU A 18 9.38 -14.77 -0.32
N HIS A 19 9.57 -16.04 -0.74
CA HIS A 19 8.52 -16.81 -1.43
C HIS A 19 7.26 -16.97 -0.56
N ARG A 20 7.45 -17.19 0.74
CA ARG A 20 6.36 -17.29 1.71
C ARG A 20 5.61 -15.96 1.83
N GLN A 21 6.31 -14.83 1.85
CA GLN A 21 5.72 -13.49 1.92
C GLN A 21 5.02 -13.08 0.62
N GLU A 22 5.54 -13.44 -0.55
CA GLU A 22 4.86 -13.18 -1.82
C GLU A 22 3.58 -14.02 -1.95
N SER A 23 3.62 -15.28 -1.51
CA SER A 23 2.44 -16.17 -1.53
C SER A 23 1.31 -15.68 -0.60
N SER A 24 1.64 -14.99 0.50
CA SER A 24 0.64 -14.46 1.44
C SER A 24 0.01 -13.14 0.98
N LYS A 25 0.72 -12.32 0.17
CA LYS A 25 0.20 -11.07 -0.41
C LYS A 25 -0.92 -11.27 -1.44
N ALA A 26 -1.09 -12.47 -1.96
CA ALA A 26 -2.11 -12.79 -2.96
C ALA A 26 -3.49 -13.08 -2.37
N LYS A 27 -3.63 -13.20 -1.04
CA LYS A 27 -4.92 -13.40 -0.39
C LYS A 27 -5.58 -12.05 -0.15
N MET A 28 -6.71 -11.80 -0.83
CA MET A 28 -7.52 -10.60 -0.70
C MET A 28 -8.89 -10.95 -0.13
N GLU A 29 -9.44 -10.06 0.68
CA GLU A 29 -10.74 -10.19 1.31
C GLU A 29 -11.67 -9.02 0.90
N ILE A 30 -12.98 -9.23 1.05
CA ILE A 30 -13.96 -8.19 0.75
C ILE A 30 -13.75 -7.02 1.72
N GLY A 31 -13.58 -5.82 1.17
CA GLY A 31 -13.25 -4.61 1.93
C GLY A 31 -11.80 -4.15 1.75
N ASP A 32 -10.93 -4.99 1.19
CA ASP A 32 -9.58 -4.59 0.85
C ASP A 32 -9.56 -3.57 -0.29
N VAL A 33 -8.66 -2.58 -0.17
CA VAL A 33 -8.38 -1.62 -1.22
C VAL A 33 -7.26 -2.19 -2.08
N ILE A 34 -7.48 -2.27 -3.38
CA ILE A 34 -6.55 -2.91 -4.30
C ILE A 34 -6.19 -2.00 -5.45
N ARG A 35 -4.96 -2.14 -5.94
CA ARG A 35 -4.57 -1.62 -7.23
C ARG A 35 -4.52 -2.75 -8.23
N VAL A 36 -5.18 -2.54 -9.37
CA VAL A 36 -5.20 -3.46 -10.50
C VAL A 36 -4.61 -2.74 -11.71
N ARG A 37 -3.63 -3.35 -12.37
CA ARG A 37 -3.15 -2.92 -13.69
C ARG A 37 -3.43 -4.01 -14.71
N GLY A 38 -3.90 -3.60 -15.88
CA GLY A 38 -4.37 -4.51 -16.91
C GLY A 38 -5.03 -3.76 -18.05
N TYR A 39 -5.85 -4.46 -18.83
CA TYR A 39 -6.60 -3.88 -19.93
C TYR A 39 -8.10 -4.14 -19.78
N ILE A 40 -8.91 -3.28 -20.40
CA ILE A 40 -10.36 -3.46 -20.45
C ILE A 40 -10.72 -4.48 -21.52
N LYS A 41 -11.53 -5.48 -21.16
CA LYS A 41 -12.11 -6.46 -22.08
C LYS A 41 -13.63 -6.41 -21.99
N VAL A 42 -14.32 -6.57 -23.10
CA VAL A 42 -15.77 -6.79 -23.10
C VAL A 42 -16.04 -8.29 -23.23
N PHE A 43 -16.78 -8.85 -22.27
CA PHE A 43 -17.22 -10.24 -22.29
C PHE A 43 -18.70 -10.31 -21.90
N ARG A 44 -19.51 -11.04 -22.67
CA ARG A 44 -20.98 -11.14 -22.46
C ARG A 44 -21.66 -9.78 -22.26
N MET A 45 -21.28 -8.79 -23.07
CA MET A 45 -21.80 -7.41 -23.00
C MET A 45 -21.47 -6.65 -21.70
N GLN A 46 -20.49 -7.08 -20.91
CA GLN A 46 -20.00 -6.38 -19.72
C GLN A 46 -18.51 -6.02 -19.86
N ARG A 47 -18.10 -4.87 -19.31
CA ARG A 47 -16.69 -4.46 -19.26
C ARG A 47 -16.03 -5.04 -18.01
N GLU A 48 -14.90 -5.70 -18.22
CA GLU A 48 -14.08 -6.30 -17.19
C GLU A 48 -12.64 -5.75 -17.30
N VAL A 49 -11.93 -5.69 -16.18
CA VAL A 49 -10.48 -5.44 -16.16
C VAL A 49 -9.78 -6.81 -16.14
N VAL A 50 -9.03 -7.14 -17.18
CA VAL A 50 -8.16 -8.32 -17.17
C VAL A 50 -6.84 -7.92 -16.51
N ALA A 51 -6.61 -8.40 -15.28
CA ALA A 51 -5.45 -8.04 -14.50
C ALA A 51 -4.16 -8.71 -15.03
N SER A 52 -3.13 -7.90 -15.28
CA SER A 52 -1.76 -8.38 -15.46
C SER A 52 -0.99 -8.38 -14.13
N ILE A 53 -1.33 -7.46 -13.24
CA ILE A 53 -0.82 -7.38 -11.87
C ILE A 53 -1.90 -6.77 -10.96
N PHE A 54 -2.00 -7.29 -9.74
CA PHE A 54 -2.86 -6.74 -8.70
C PHE A 54 -2.22 -6.95 -7.33
N TYR A 55 -2.47 -6.03 -6.40
CA TYR A 55 -2.02 -6.12 -5.02
C TYR A 55 -2.87 -5.24 -4.11
N ALA A 56 -2.89 -5.58 -2.82
CA ALA A 56 -3.52 -4.77 -1.79
C ALA A 56 -2.72 -3.48 -1.57
N GLU A 57 -3.40 -2.34 -1.60
CA GLU A 57 -2.82 -1.06 -1.26
C GLU A 57 -2.65 -0.88 0.24
N LYS A 58 -1.68 -0.06 0.61
CA LYS A 58 -1.43 0.32 2.00
C LYS A 58 -1.79 1.78 2.18
N GLY A 59 -2.46 2.08 3.28
CA GLY A 59 -2.77 3.44 3.68
C GLY A 59 -2.30 3.73 5.09
N CYS A 60 -2.73 4.87 5.63
CA CYS A 60 -2.41 5.28 6.99
C CYS A 60 -3.63 5.94 7.64
N HIS A 61 -3.75 5.78 8.96
CA HIS A 61 -4.75 6.50 9.74
C HIS A 61 -4.35 7.98 9.90
N PHE A 62 -5.33 8.87 9.96
CA PHE A 62 -5.18 10.31 10.06
C PHE A 62 -4.21 10.75 11.16
N LEU A 63 -4.32 10.13 12.35
CA LEU A 63 -3.44 10.45 13.48
C LEU A 63 -1.98 10.06 13.23
N HIS A 64 -1.74 8.99 12.47
CA HIS A 64 -0.39 8.62 12.08
C HIS A 64 0.19 9.65 11.10
N ILE A 65 -0.61 10.05 10.11
CA ILE A 65 -0.23 11.10 9.15
C ILE A 65 0.07 12.40 9.91
N LEU A 66 -0.78 12.80 10.86
CA LEU A 66 -0.55 13.98 11.69
C LEU A 66 0.76 13.91 12.47
N ASN A 67 1.01 12.79 13.14
CA ASN A 67 2.22 12.61 13.92
C ASN A 67 3.49 12.68 13.04
N CYS A 68 3.46 12.09 11.84
CA CYS A 68 4.55 12.20 10.87
C CYS A 68 4.75 13.65 10.39
N VAL A 69 3.67 14.34 10.01
CA VAL A 69 3.75 15.74 9.57
C VAL A 69 4.25 16.65 10.70
N GLN A 70 3.88 16.40 11.96
CA GLN A 70 4.37 17.17 13.09
C GLN A 70 5.86 16.93 13.38
N GLN A 71 6.39 15.73 13.08
CA GLN A 71 7.83 15.45 13.18
C GLN A 71 8.63 16.24 12.15
N ASP A 72 8.10 16.41 10.94
CA ASP A 72 8.81 17.05 9.83
C ASP A 72 8.63 18.58 9.80
N PHE A 73 7.46 19.08 10.19
CA PHE A 73 7.07 20.50 10.06
C PHE A 73 6.80 21.19 11.41
N GLY A 74 6.93 20.46 12.53
CA GLY A 74 6.70 20.95 13.88
C GLY A 74 5.26 20.82 14.38
N SER A 75 5.08 20.99 15.70
CA SER A 75 3.79 20.80 16.39
C SER A 75 2.74 21.89 16.12
N CYS A 76 3.08 22.92 15.32
CA CYS A 76 2.14 23.96 14.91
C CYS A 76 1.03 23.42 13.98
N ILE A 77 1.27 22.29 13.31
CA ILE A 77 0.26 21.61 12.50
C ILE A 77 -0.70 20.89 13.44
N ASN A 78 -1.97 21.34 13.42
CA ASN A 78 -3.06 20.70 14.16
C ASN A 78 -3.99 19.92 13.21
N GLU A 79 -4.95 19.19 13.79
CA GLU A 79 -5.90 18.37 13.02
C GLU A 79 -6.66 19.19 11.96
N ALA A 80 -7.08 20.42 12.28
CA ALA A 80 -7.86 21.24 11.34
C ALA A 80 -7.04 21.64 10.10
N ILE A 81 -5.76 21.95 10.27
CA ILE A 81 -4.87 22.29 9.16
C ILE A 81 -4.63 21.04 8.30
N LEU A 82 -4.30 19.90 8.93
CA LEU A 82 -4.07 18.67 8.19
C LEU A 82 -5.34 18.21 7.44
N GLN A 83 -6.50 18.31 8.07
CA GLN A 83 -7.77 17.93 7.44
C GLN A 83 -8.04 18.74 6.17
N ARG A 84 -7.68 20.03 6.14
CA ARG A 84 -7.80 20.85 4.92
C ARG A 84 -6.92 20.34 3.78
N VAL A 85 -5.68 19.94 4.09
CA VAL A 85 -4.76 19.38 3.10
C VAL A 85 -5.27 18.05 2.59
N ILE A 86 -5.68 17.16 3.49
CA ILE A 86 -6.26 15.85 3.15
C ILE A 86 -7.49 16.01 2.26
N ASN A 87 -8.41 16.91 2.61
CA ASN A 87 -9.60 17.18 1.80
C ASN A 87 -9.23 17.70 0.40
N ALA A 88 -8.21 18.56 0.29
CA ALA A 88 -7.75 19.07 -0.99
C ALA A 88 -7.14 17.96 -1.86
N LEU A 89 -6.30 17.09 -1.26
CA LEU A 89 -5.71 15.94 -1.94
C LEU A 89 -6.78 14.94 -2.42
N GLU A 90 -7.80 14.69 -1.60
CA GLU A 90 -8.90 13.80 -1.97
C GLU A 90 -9.77 14.41 -3.09
N GLN A 91 -10.05 15.71 -3.04
CA GLN A 91 -10.75 16.42 -4.12
C GLN A 91 -10.00 16.39 -5.45
N ASN A 92 -8.67 16.45 -5.39
CA ASN A 92 -7.81 16.34 -6.56
C ASN A 92 -7.59 14.89 -7.03
N SER A 93 -8.17 13.91 -6.35
CA SER A 93 -7.97 12.48 -6.63
C SER A 93 -6.50 12.04 -6.50
N ASP A 94 -5.72 12.69 -5.64
CA ASP A 94 -4.35 12.26 -5.29
C ASP A 94 -4.38 11.15 -4.22
N ILE A 95 -5.39 11.16 -3.36
CA ILE A 95 -5.64 10.15 -2.32
C ILE A 95 -7.13 9.79 -2.26
N VAL A 96 -7.46 8.71 -1.54
CA VAL A 96 -8.83 8.31 -1.23
C VAL A 96 -8.99 7.86 0.21
N SER A 97 -10.08 8.26 0.86
CA SER A 97 -10.51 7.70 2.14
C SER A 97 -11.10 6.30 1.93
N THR A 98 -10.49 5.29 2.55
CA THR A 98 -10.90 3.89 2.38
C THR A 98 -11.69 3.35 3.56
N MET A 99 -11.45 3.90 4.75
CA MET A 99 -12.20 3.67 5.99
C MET A 99 -12.27 4.99 6.77
N GLU A 100 -12.96 5.02 7.91
CA GLU A 100 -12.99 6.22 8.76
C GLU A 100 -11.56 6.67 9.09
N LYS A 101 -11.21 7.88 8.65
CA LYS A 101 -9.90 8.52 8.86
C LYS A 101 -8.72 7.70 8.33
N TYR A 102 -8.92 6.81 7.35
CA TYR A 102 -7.82 6.03 6.75
C TYR A 102 -7.68 6.34 5.27
N TYR A 103 -6.47 6.72 4.85
CA TYR A 103 -6.20 7.26 3.51
C TYR A 103 -5.16 6.44 2.77
N THR A 104 -5.38 6.25 1.46
CA THR A 104 -4.48 5.56 0.54
C THR A 104 -4.18 6.47 -0.66
N ALA A 105 -2.94 6.47 -1.15
CA ALA A 105 -2.51 7.29 -2.30
C ALA A 105 -2.72 6.57 -3.64
N PHE A 106 -3.01 7.32 -4.70
CA PHE A 106 -3.13 6.83 -6.06
C PHE A 106 -1.80 6.81 -6.83
#